data_AF-A0A1K1MBP7-F1
#
_entry.id   AF-A0A1K1MBP7-F1
#
_cell.length_a   1.000
_cell.length_b   1.000
_cell.length_c   1.000
_cell.angle_alpha   90.00
_cell.angle_beta   90.00
_cell.angle_gamma   90.00
#
_symmetry.space_group_name_H-M   'P 1'
#
loop_
_entity.id
_entity.type
_entity.pdbx_description
1 polymer ?
#
loop_
_entity_poly.entity_id
_entity_poly.type
_entity_poly.pdbx_seq_one_letter_code
_entity_poly.pdbx_strand_id
1 'polypeptide(L)'
;MDTKPTIMVDVNDLGFLDNTETRTGTFVRPVDTALMLRDCYWIEFELSRMAMGWVTAAPDWEWKGELVRMGYLHTEHMKKLRERIGELPGAALNERSWTPQRVSDVFLAVSTAPAFAEFAYAYRSFVTKLYARYAWLSDVLDPILEEPTLDALRVIELDRQLMIGWADPHVRFAYVDDPEGRKRFDSWRKYADRMWDELASDQEHAAIEWAERLQHPPAGPVPASPANDPKYPHVDLTKYRSAMFDPASPTYDSVKHMIFINASEMSATESLTYLYYGVQKMPMDFYHDVARHTWDESRHSRMGVRRLKQLGYRTEDFSWHPSTALTPDNLERTFPEFYSTLTMVMEPCSFIKKRKSIDAFKHHGDDLSSLQSEYDIADERLHVQFGKKWGAKLFEQIEDFVTAQSVADKAKQLHLQKMGYSQSEIDSVLRSFPEFCGFATMDLKYDVY
;
A
#
# COMPACT_ATOMS: atom_id res chain seq x y z
N MET A 1 -39.86 28.97 49.25
CA MET A 1 -39.78 27.90 48.23
C MET A 1 -38.59 28.25 47.37
N ASP A 2 -37.43 27.67 47.67
CA ASP A 2 -36.24 27.87 46.84
C ASP A 2 -36.48 27.23 45.48
N THR A 3 -36.55 28.07 44.46
CA THR A 3 -36.58 27.65 43.06
C THR A 3 -35.27 26.96 42.75
N LYS A 4 -35.30 25.64 42.56
CA LYS A 4 -34.13 24.88 42.10
C LYS A 4 -33.61 25.54 40.80
N PRO A 5 -32.32 25.90 40.72
CA PRO A 5 -31.78 26.46 39.50
C PRO A 5 -31.90 25.44 38.36
N THR A 6 -32.53 25.86 37.27
CA THR A 6 -32.58 25.07 36.03
C THR A 6 -31.18 25.06 35.43
N ILE A 7 -30.50 23.91 35.49
CA ILE A 7 -29.22 23.72 34.80
C ILE A 7 -29.55 23.45 33.34
N MET A 8 -29.21 24.40 32.46
CA MET A 8 -29.20 24.16 31.01
C MET A 8 -27.83 23.62 30.63
N VAL A 9 -27.80 22.39 30.10
CA VAL A 9 -26.59 21.76 29.58
C VAL A 9 -26.70 21.76 28.06
N ASP A 10 -25.75 22.39 27.37
CA ASP A 10 -25.57 22.15 25.93
C ASP A 10 -24.83 20.81 25.79
N VAL A 11 -25.49 19.84 25.17
CA VAL A 11 -24.93 18.49 24.98
C VAL A 11 -23.69 18.48 24.06
N ASN A 12 -23.44 19.57 23.34
CA ASN A 12 -22.28 19.74 22.48
C ASN A 12 -21.18 20.61 23.14
N ASP A 13 -21.45 21.24 24.28
CA ASP A 13 -20.43 21.97 25.04
C ASP A 13 -19.57 20.97 25.82
N LEU A 14 -18.49 20.54 25.18
CA LEU A 14 -17.47 19.66 25.75
C LEU A 14 -16.34 20.44 26.42
N GLY A 15 -16.46 21.77 26.58
CA GLY A 15 -15.43 22.61 27.18
C GLY A 15 -15.10 22.24 28.63
N PHE A 16 -16.00 21.53 29.33
CA PHE A 16 -15.72 20.97 30.66
C PHE A 16 -14.74 19.78 30.64
N LEU A 17 -14.51 19.18 29.46
CA LEU A 17 -13.50 18.14 29.26
C LEU A 17 -12.12 18.72 28.92
N ASP A 18 -12.08 19.97 28.47
CA ASP A 18 -10.84 20.70 28.21
C ASP A 18 -10.27 21.26 29.53
N ASN A 19 -9.31 20.56 30.16
CA ASN A 19 -7.98 21.12 30.47
C ASN A 19 -7.06 20.25 31.37
N THR A 20 -5.78 20.67 31.31
CA THR A 20 -4.64 20.60 32.25
C THR A 20 -4.36 19.29 33.00
N GLU A 21 -3.30 18.62 32.54
CA GLU A 21 -2.34 17.87 33.36
C GLU A 21 -2.83 16.61 34.07
N THR A 22 -3.02 15.51 33.33
CA THR A 22 -2.31 14.24 33.60
C THR A 22 -2.68 13.22 32.53
N ARG A 23 -1.76 12.93 31.60
CA ARG A 23 -1.85 11.76 30.70
C ARG A 23 -1.46 10.46 31.39
N THR A 24 -1.04 10.56 32.65
CA THR A 24 -0.42 9.51 33.44
C THR A 24 -1.12 9.46 34.79
N GLY A 25 -2.07 8.54 34.92
CA GLY A 25 -2.87 8.35 36.13
C GLY A 25 -3.66 7.04 36.05
N THR A 26 -4.20 6.60 37.18
CA THR A 26 -5.01 5.37 37.27
C THR A 26 -6.40 5.51 36.65
N PHE A 27 -6.81 6.74 36.33
CA PHE A 27 -8.11 7.07 35.73
C PHE A 27 -7.88 7.83 34.44
N VAL A 28 -8.10 7.18 33.30
CA VAL A 28 -7.96 7.78 31.97
C VAL A 28 -9.30 8.41 31.59
N ARG A 29 -9.31 9.68 31.18
CA ARG A 29 -10.53 10.34 30.69
C ARG A 29 -10.75 9.99 29.21
N PRO A 30 -11.99 10.05 28.70
CA PRO A 30 -12.27 9.82 27.29
C PRO A 30 -11.42 10.66 26.32
N VAL A 31 -11.14 11.93 26.66
CA VAL A 31 -10.26 12.81 25.87
C VAL A 31 -8.81 12.32 25.86
N ASP A 32 -8.31 11.79 26.98
CA ASP A 32 -6.95 11.27 27.08
C ASP A 32 -6.81 9.97 26.29
N THR A 33 -7.81 9.08 26.37
CA THR A 33 -7.91 7.87 25.52
C THR A 33 -7.83 8.25 24.04
N ALA A 34 -8.62 9.24 23.62
CA ALA A 34 -8.68 9.65 22.24
C ALA A 34 -7.34 10.22 21.72
N LEU A 35 -6.63 11.00 22.54
CA LEU A 35 -5.28 11.47 22.25
C LEU A 35 -4.27 10.32 22.13
N MET A 36 -4.34 9.33 23.03
CA MET A 36 -3.44 8.16 22.99
C MET A 36 -3.67 7.28 21.76
N LEU A 37 -4.94 7.08 21.36
CA LEU A 37 -5.28 6.36 20.13
C LEU A 37 -4.84 7.13 18.88
N ARG A 38 -4.94 8.47 18.90
CA ARG A 38 -4.48 9.32 17.80
C ARG A 38 -2.97 9.20 17.56
N ASP A 39 -2.17 9.12 18.62
CA ASP A 39 -0.74 8.87 18.47
C ASP A 39 -0.48 7.53 17.79
N CYS A 40 -1.20 6.47 18.20
CA CYS A 40 -1.10 5.16 17.58
C CYS A 40 -1.55 5.19 16.12
N TYR A 41 -2.62 5.94 15.80
CA TYR A 41 -3.13 6.11 14.43
C TYR A 41 -2.07 6.66 13.48
N TRP A 42 -1.31 7.67 13.91
CA TRP A 42 -0.25 8.25 13.07
C TRP A 42 0.97 7.34 12.95
N ILE A 43 1.30 6.58 13.98
CA ILE A 43 2.36 5.55 13.92
C ILE A 43 1.96 4.43 12.96
N GLU A 44 0.72 3.95 13.02
CA GLU A 44 0.14 2.97 12.08
C GLU A 44 0.23 3.48 10.63
N PHE A 45 -0.13 4.75 10.40
CA PHE A 45 -0.02 5.34 9.07
C PHE A 45 1.41 5.39 8.53
N GLU A 46 2.36 5.84 9.35
CA GLU A 46 3.75 5.89 8.91
C GLU A 46 4.39 4.50 8.77
N LEU A 47 3.99 3.51 9.58
CA LEU A 47 4.37 2.11 9.38
C LEU A 47 3.82 1.56 8.06
N SER A 48 2.58 1.89 7.71
CA SER A 48 1.99 1.55 6.42
C SER A 48 2.81 2.12 5.26
N ARG A 49 3.15 3.42 5.34
CA ARG A 49 4.00 4.09 4.34
C ARG A 49 5.39 3.49 4.28
N MET A 50 6.00 3.21 5.43
CA MET A 50 7.34 2.62 5.53
C MET A 50 7.37 1.24 4.86
N ALA A 51 6.37 0.39 5.10
CA ALA A 51 6.25 -0.91 4.45
C ALA A 51 6.06 -0.77 2.93
N MET A 52 5.11 0.06 2.48
CA MET A 52 4.82 0.28 1.05
C MET A 52 6.03 0.87 0.32
N GLY A 53 6.70 1.86 0.91
CA GLY A 53 7.87 2.50 0.31
C GLY A 53 9.07 1.55 0.12
N TRP A 54 9.14 0.46 0.89
CA TRP A 54 10.21 -0.53 0.79
C TRP A 54 9.91 -1.71 -0.12
N VAL A 55 8.69 -1.84 -0.64
CA VAL A 55 8.31 -2.95 -1.53
C VAL A 55 9.27 -3.07 -2.70
N THR A 56 9.55 -1.97 -3.40
CA THR A 56 10.41 -2.01 -4.61
C THR A 56 11.91 -2.13 -4.30
N ALA A 57 12.32 -1.97 -3.05
CA ALA A 57 13.68 -2.21 -2.58
C ALA A 57 13.90 -3.68 -2.15
N ALA A 58 12.84 -4.44 -1.87
CA ALA A 58 12.96 -5.83 -1.47
C ALA A 58 13.38 -6.71 -2.67
N PRO A 59 14.37 -7.61 -2.52
CA PRO A 59 14.90 -8.38 -3.65
C PRO A 59 14.08 -9.63 -4.02
N ASP A 60 13.14 -10.06 -3.18
CA ASP A 60 12.33 -11.26 -3.41
C ASP A 60 10.84 -10.90 -3.54
N TRP A 61 10.16 -11.44 -4.55
CA TRP A 61 8.75 -11.16 -4.79
C TRP A 61 7.83 -11.55 -3.62
N GLU A 62 8.15 -12.63 -2.91
CA GLU A 62 7.33 -13.04 -1.76
C GLU A 62 7.42 -11.99 -0.64
N TRP A 63 8.61 -11.43 -0.41
CA TRP A 63 8.82 -10.36 0.57
C TRP A 63 8.09 -9.07 0.16
N LYS A 64 8.07 -8.76 -1.15
CA LYS A 64 7.27 -7.65 -1.70
C LYS A 64 5.80 -7.80 -1.35
N GLY A 65 5.22 -8.98 -1.60
CA GLY A 65 3.83 -9.25 -1.29
C GLY A 65 3.51 -9.25 0.20
N GLU A 66 4.45 -9.67 1.06
CA GLU A 66 4.31 -9.57 2.51
C GLU A 66 4.33 -8.12 3.00
N LEU A 67 5.23 -7.29 2.46
CA LEU A 67 5.28 -5.86 2.76
C LEU A 67 3.99 -5.13 2.37
N VAL A 68 3.44 -5.44 1.19
CA VAL A 68 2.14 -4.91 0.77
C VAL A 68 1.04 -5.34 1.74
N ARG A 69 1.03 -6.61 2.17
CA ARG A 69 0.04 -7.10 3.15
C ARG A 69 0.14 -6.33 4.46
N MET A 70 1.34 -6.15 5.00
CA MET A 70 1.53 -5.41 6.24
C MET A 70 1.12 -3.93 6.09
N GLY A 71 1.49 -3.30 4.97
CA GLY A 71 1.05 -1.94 4.66
C GLY A 71 -0.48 -1.81 4.64
N TYR A 72 -1.19 -2.78 4.06
CA TYR A 72 -2.65 -2.85 4.08
C TYR A 72 -3.23 -3.09 5.48
N LEU A 73 -2.67 -4.02 6.27
CA LEU A 73 -3.16 -4.29 7.62
C LEU A 73 -3.04 -3.06 8.53
N HIS A 74 -1.94 -2.31 8.45
CA HIS A 74 -1.81 -1.02 9.14
C HIS A 74 -2.96 -0.06 8.79
N THR A 75 -3.41 -0.01 7.53
CA THR A 75 -4.58 0.81 7.16
C THR A 75 -5.89 0.29 7.72
N GLU A 76 -6.04 -1.03 7.92
CA GLU A 76 -7.22 -1.60 8.59
C GLU A 76 -7.20 -1.28 10.09
N HIS A 77 -6.04 -1.30 10.75
CA HIS A 77 -5.89 -0.84 12.13
C HIS A 77 -6.24 0.65 12.26
N MET A 78 -5.75 1.48 11.34
CA MET A 78 -6.11 2.90 11.28
C MET A 78 -7.62 3.11 11.20
N LYS A 79 -8.36 2.32 10.40
CA LYS A 79 -9.83 2.40 10.35
C LYS A 79 -10.45 2.14 11.73
N LYS A 80 -10.02 1.07 12.41
CA LYS A 80 -10.49 0.72 13.76
C LYS A 80 -10.20 1.83 14.77
N LEU A 81 -8.99 2.38 14.74
CA LEU A 81 -8.60 3.49 15.61
C LEU A 81 -9.42 4.75 15.29
N ARG A 82 -9.58 5.09 14.01
CA ARG A 82 -10.33 6.28 13.56
C ARG A 82 -11.80 6.21 13.95
N GLU A 83 -12.44 5.05 13.77
CA GLU A 83 -13.81 4.80 14.22
C GLU A 83 -13.93 5.12 15.71
N ARG A 84 -13.05 4.54 16.54
CA ARG A 84 -13.09 4.76 17.99
C ARG A 84 -12.75 6.19 18.40
N ILE A 85 -11.76 6.82 17.76
CA ILE A 85 -11.41 8.22 17.99
C ILE A 85 -12.60 9.14 17.70
N GLY A 86 -13.38 8.86 16.66
CA GLY A 86 -14.58 9.64 16.29
C GLY A 86 -15.73 9.53 17.29
N GLU A 87 -15.77 8.47 18.11
CA GLU A 87 -16.75 8.29 19.18
C GLU A 87 -16.36 9.03 20.47
N LEU A 88 -15.09 9.39 20.62
CA LEU A 88 -14.55 10.02 21.81
C LEU A 88 -14.48 11.56 21.68
N PRO A 89 -14.70 12.31 22.77
CA PRO A 89 -14.65 13.76 22.75
C PRO A 89 -13.23 14.30 22.54
N GLY A 90 -13.11 15.47 21.91
CA GLY A 90 -11.88 16.28 21.91
C GLY A 90 -10.73 15.79 21.00
N ALA A 91 -10.89 14.69 20.25
CA ALA A 91 -9.82 14.20 19.37
C ALA A 91 -10.26 13.81 17.95
N ALA A 92 -11.39 14.32 17.46
CA ALA A 92 -11.79 14.12 16.07
C ALA A 92 -10.61 14.41 15.13
N LEU A 93 -10.23 13.42 14.33
CA LEU A 93 -9.21 13.57 13.31
C LEU A 93 -9.74 14.58 12.29
N ASN A 94 -9.06 15.73 12.17
CA ASN A 94 -9.38 16.67 11.11
C ASN A 94 -8.96 16.03 9.77
N GLU A 95 -9.85 16.04 8.78
CA GLU A 95 -9.59 15.45 7.45
C GLU A 95 -8.41 16.11 6.72
N ARG A 96 -8.02 17.32 7.12
CA ARG A 96 -6.83 18.03 6.64
C ARG A 96 -5.59 17.77 7.48
N SER A 97 -5.72 17.08 8.61
CA SER A 97 -4.56 16.70 9.41
C SER A 97 -3.70 15.72 8.64
N TRP A 98 -2.40 15.89 8.85
CA TRP A 98 -1.37 14.99 8.37
C TRP A 98 -0.59 14.45 9.57
N THR A 99 0.25 13.45 9.35
CA THR A 99 1.19 12.97 10.35
C THR A 99 1.90 14.15 11.02
N PRO A 100 1.89 14.23 12.37
CA PRO A 100 2.66 15.25 13.07
C PRO A 100 4.12 15.24 12.60
N GLN A 101 4.68 16.42 12.33
CA GLN A 101 6.00 16.56 11.68
C GLN A 101 7.08 15.70 12.37
N ARG A 102 7.12 15.73 13.70
CA ARG A 102 8.03 14.91 14.51
C ARG A 102 7.93 13.40 14.22
N VAL A 103 6.70 12.89 14.06
CA VAL A 103 6.47 11.47 13.74
C VAL A 103 6.94 11.20 12.32
N SER A 104 6.57 12.06 11.37
CA SER A 104 7.00 11.94 9.97
C SER A 104 8.53 11.98 9.82
N ASP A 105 9.24 12.83 10.56
CA ASP A 105 10.70 12.98 10.47
C ASP A 105 11.43 11.73 10.98
N VAL A 106 10.98 11.18 12.11
CA VAL A 106 11.53 9.93 12.66
C VAL A 106 11.34 8.78 11.66
N PHE A 107 10.13 8.63 11.12
CA PHE A 107 9.83 7.57 10.18
C PHE A 107 10.57 7.73 8.86
N LEU A 108 10.70 8.95 8.34
CA LEU A 108 11.53 9.25 7.19
C LEU A 108 12.98 8.81 7.46
N ALA A 109 13.55 9.20 8.58
CA ALA A 109 14.92 8.88 8.94
C ALA A 109 15.17 7.36 9.01
N VAL A 110 14.33 6.59 9.71
CA VAL A 110 14.50 5.12 9.80
C VAL A 110 14.09 4.39 8.53
N SER A 111 13.25 4.99 7.68
CA SER A 111 12.93 4.42 6.37
C SER A 111 14.14 4.50 5.44
N THR A 112 15.09 5.43 5.63
CA THR A 112 16.29 5.56 4.78
C THR A 112 17.38 4.54 5.05
N ALA A 113 17.00 3.31 5.44
CA ALA A 113 17.93 2.26 5.79
C ALA A 113 18.88 1.90 4.64
N PRO A 114 20.15 1.58 4.94
CA PRO A 114 21.17 1.34 3.92
C PRO A 114 21.04 -0.04 3.24
N ALA A 115 20.25 -0.94 3.80
CA ALA A 115 19.99 -2.27 3.25
C ALA A 115 18.71 -2.88 3.87
N PHE A 116 18.26 -3.99 3.28
CA PHE A 116 16.98 -4.62 3.65
C PHE A 116 16.94 -5.15 5.09
N ALA A 117 18.03 -5.72 5.60
CA ALA A 117 18.06 -6.23 6.98
C ALA A 117 17.91 -5.08 8.01
N GLU A 118 18.57 -3.96 7.76
CA GLU A 118 18.49 -2.71 8.54
C GLU A 118 17.06 -2.16 8.56
N PHE A 119 16.38 -2.14 7.40
CA PHE A 119 14.96 -1.79 7.31
C PHE A 119 14.09 -2.78 8.09
N ALA A 120 14.24 -4.08 7.86
CA ALA A 120 13.45 -5.11 8.52
C ALA A 120 13.58 -5.04 10.04
N TYR A 121 14.78 -4.72 10.55
CA TYR A 121 14.98 -4.45 11.97
C TYR A 121 14.21 -3.22 12.44
N ALA A 122 14.34 -2.08 11.76
CA ALA A 122 13.68 -0.85 12.15
C ALA A 122 12.16 -1.01 12.16
N TYR A 123 11.60 -1.58 11.09
CA TYR A 123 10.19 -1.92 11.00
C TYR A 123 9.74 -2.82 12.15
N ARG A 124 10.42 -3.95 12.38
CA ARG A 124 10.12 -4.88 13.49
C ARG A 124 10.18 -4.20 14.85
N SER A 125 11.21 -3.38 15.09
CA SER A 125 11.39 -2.67 16.36
C SER A 125 10.23 -1.71 16.62
N PHE A 126 9.85 -0.93 15.61
CA PHE A 126 8.77 0.05 15.71
C PHE A 126 7.41 -0.62 15.88
N VAL A 127 7.11 -1.68 15.10
CA VAL A 127 5.92 -2.50 15.27
C VAL A 127 5.87 -3.11 16.68
N THR A 128 6.97 -3.70 17.15
CA THR A 128 7.03 -4.30 18.50
C THR A 128 6.72 -3.26 19.58
N LYS A 129 7.27 -2.05 19.47
CA LYS A 129 7.05 -0.97 20.44
C LYS A 129 5.64 -0.37 20.34
N LEU A 130 5.04 -0.33 19.15
CA LEU A 130 3.63 0.02 18.97
C LEU A 130 2.71 -1.02 19.64
N TYR A 131 2.95 -2.31 19.45
CA TYR A 131 2.20 -3.36 20.15
C TYR A 131 2.43 -3.35 21.66
N ALA A 132 3.64 -3.00 22.13
CA ALA A 132 3.87 -2.76 23.55
C ALA A 132 3.03 -1.57 24.08
N ARG A 133 2.84 -0.53 23.25
CA ARG A 133 1.94 0.58 23.56
C ARG A 133 0.47 0.15 23.59
N TYR A 134 0.02 -0.71 22.68
CA TYR A 134 -1.34 -1.29 22.74
C TYR A 134 -1.56 -2.16 23.97
N ALA A 135 -0.57 -2.97 24.35
CA ALA A 135 -0.62 -3.77 25.57
C ALA A 135 -0.69 -2.87 26.81
N TRP A 136 0.17 -1.84 26.89
CA TRP A 136 0.12 -0.86 27.97
C TRP A 136 -1.24 -0.13 28.04
N LEU A 137 -1.79 0.28 26.89
CA LEU A 137 -3.13 0.87 26.83
C LEU A 137 -4.18 -0.09 27.38
N SER A 138 -4.14 -1.35 26.99
CA SER A 138 -5.07 -2.37 27.48
C SER A 138 -4.98 -2.59 28.99
N ASP A 139 -3.79 -2.41 29.58
CA ASP A 139 -3.56 -2.55 31.02
C ASP A 139 -4.07 -1.34 31.84
N VAL A 140 -4.04 -0.13 31.27
CA VAL A 140 -4.44 1.10 31.99
C VAL A 140 -5.90 1.51 31.78
N LEU A 141 -6.55 1.00 30.73
CA LEU A 141 -7.95 1.30 30.43
C LEU A 141 -8.89 0.53 31.36
N ASP A 142 -9.97 1.19 31.79
CA ASP A 142 -10.98 0.57 32.64
C ASP A 142 -11.81 -0.47 31.84
N PRO A 143 -12.00 -1.70 32.34
CA PRO A 143 -12.64 -2.78 31.59
C PRO A 143 -14.14 -2.57 31.34
N ILE A 144 -14.80 -1.63 32.03
CA ILE A 144 -16.22 -1.32 31.86
C ILE A 144 -16.38 -0.01 31.09
N LEU A 145 -15.67 1.05 31.50
CA LEU A 145 -15.82 2.38 30.90
C LEU A 145 -15.22 2.45 29.50
N GLU A 146 -14.14 1.70 29.26
CA GLU A 146 -13.36 1.71 28.02
C GLU A 146 -13.47 0.39 27.25
N GLU A 147 -14.48 -0.44 27.55
CA GLU A 147 -14.74 -1.71 26.85
C GLU A 147 -14.75 -1.58 25.32
N PRO A 148 -15.38 -0.54 24.70
CA PRO A 148 -15.33 -0.37 23.24
C PRO A 148 -13.92 -0.11 22.71
N THR A 149 -13.08 0.60 23.48
CA THR A 149 -11.68 0.83 23.14
C THR A 149 -10.89 -0.49 23.21
N LEU A 150 -11.12 -1.28 24.27
CA LEU A 150 -10.48 -2.60 24.45
C LEU A 150 -10.88 -3.58 23.34
N ASP A 151 -12.13 -3.54 22.87
CA ASP A 151 -12.60 -4.36 21.74
C ASP A 151 -11.88 -3.99 20.44
N ALA A 152 -11.68 -2.70 20.17
CA ALA A 152 -10.91 -2.24 19.01
C ALA A 152 -9.45 -2.71 19.08
N LEU A 153 -8.80 -2.60 20.26
CA LEU A 153 -7.43 -3.07 20.46
C LEU A 153 -7.32 -4.60 20.33
N ARG A 154 -8.33 -5.36 20.75
CA ARG A 154 -8.35 -6.83 20.61
C ARG A 154 -8.35 -7.27 19.15
N VAL A 155 -9.05 -6.54 18.28
CA VAL A 155 -9.04 -6.81 16.83
C VAL A 155 -7.65 -6.57 16.25
N ILE A 156 -7.00 -5.46 16.62
CA ILE A 156 -5.64 -5.12 16.17
C ILE A 156 -4.63 -6.18 16.65
N GLU A 157 -4.77 -6.67 17.89
CA GLU A 157 -3.86 -7.67 18.48
C GLU A 157 -3.82 -9.00 17.70
N LEU A 158 -4.86 -9.33 16.91
CA LEU A 158 -4.90 -10.55 16.10
C LEU A 158 -3.76 -10.62 15.07
N ASP A 159 -3.31 -9.48 14.55
CA ASP A 159 -2.28 -9.41 13.52
C ASP A 159 -0.85 -9.33 14.10
N ARG A 160 -0.70 -9.25 15.43
CA ARG A 160 0.60 -9.07 16.10
C ARG A 160 1.65 -10.09 15.70
N GLN A 161 1.29 -11.37 15.71
CA GLN A 161 2.24 -12.45 15.42
C GLN A 161 2.76 -12.37 13.99
N LEU A 162 1.89 -12.03 13.04
CA LEU A 162 2.26 -11.85 11.64
C LEU A 162 3.22 -10.65 11.49
N MET A 163 2.83 -9.50 12.03
CA MET A 163 3.56 -8.23 11.84
C MET A 163 4.95 -8.25 12.51
N ILE A 164 5.06 -8.80 13.72
CA ILE A 164 6.36 -8.90 14.43
C ILE A 164 7.19 -10.05 13.87
N GLY A 165 6.57 -11.20 13.61
CA GLY A 165 7.27 -12.43 13.21
C GLY A 165 7.86 -12.37 11.81
N TRP A 166 7.30 -11.56 10.91
CA TRP A 166 7.75 -11.43 9.52
C TRP A 166 9.24 -11.08 9.39
N ALA A 167 9.75 -10.19 10.24
CA ALA A 167 11.12 -9.68 10.12
C ALA A 167 12.19 -10.62 10.71
N ASP A 168 11.81 -11.61 11.51
CA ASP A 168 12.74 -12.55 12.14
C ASP A 168 13.70 -13.25 11.15
N PRO A 169 13.24 -13.85 10.03
CA PRO A 169 14.14 -14.46 9.04
C PRO A 169 15.14 -13.47 8.42
N HIS A 170 14.80 -12.19 8.34
CA HIS A 170 15.65 -11.15 7.73
C HIS A 170 16.68 -10.58 8.71
N VAL A 171 16.38 -10.61 10.01
CA VAL A 171 17.17 -9.95 11.06
C VAL A 171 18.07 -10.94 11.81
N ARG A 172 17.55 -12.14 12.13
CA ARG A 172 18.18 -13.05 13.09
C ARG A 172 19.59 -13.49 12.68
N PHE A 173 19.79 -13.71 11.38
CA PHE A 173 21.05 -14.19 10.81
C PHE A 173 21.71 -13.16 9.89
N ALA A 174 21.30 -11.90 9.96
CA ALA A 174 21.89 -10.84 9.14
C ALA A 174 23.40 -10.70 9.42
N TYR A 175 24.18 -10.76 8.34
CA TYR A 175 25.63 -10.52 8.33
C TYR A 175 26.44 -11.43 9.28
N VAL A 176 25.99 -12.66 9.54
CA VAL A 176 26.72 -13.62 10.42
C VAL A 176 28.14 -13.88 9.92
N ASP A 177 28.32 -13.96 8.59
CA ASP A 177 29.61 -14.22 7.95
C ASP A 177 30.29 -12.93 7.40
N ASP A 178 29.76 -11.75 7.71
CA ASP A 178 30.27 -10.44 7.27
C ASP A 178 30.49 -9.49 8.47
N PRO A 179 31.72 -9.45 9.03
CA PRO A 179 32.01 -8.62 10.19
C PRO A 179 31.79 -7.11 10.00
N GLU A 180 32.03 -6.58 8.80
CA GLU A 180 31.85 -5.15 8.52
C GLU A 180 30.36 -4.82 8.33
N GLY A 181 29.62 -5.65 7.59
CA GLY A 181 28.16 -5.58 7.51
C GLY A 181 27.52 -5.68 8.89
N ARG A 182 28.06 -6.53 9.78
CA ARG A 182 27.56 -6.66 11.15
C ARG A 182 27.78 -5.41 12.00
N LYS A 183 28.94 -4.73 11.88
CA LYS A 183 29.18 -3.46 12.57
C LYS A 183 28.20 -2.38 12.12
N ARG A 184 28.01 -2.23 10.80
CA ARG A 184 27.03 -1.30 10.22
C ARG A 184 25.62 -1.61 10.74
N PHE A 185 25.23 -2.88 10.70
CA PHE A 185 23.93 -3.34 11.18
C PHE A 185 23.71 -2.99 12.66
N ASP A 186 24.66 -3.32 13.53
CA ASP A 186 24.55 -3.02 14.97
C ASP A 186 24.57 -1.51 15.27
N SER A 187 25.28 -0.71 14.46
CA SER A 187 25.24 0.77 14.51
C SER A 187 23.85 1.29 14.12
N TRP A 188 23.30 0.82 13.01
CA TRP A 188 21.97 1.18 12.53
C TRP A 188 20.87 0.79 13.53
N ARG A 189 20.95 -0.40 14.13
CA ARG A 189 19.99 -0.87 15.14
C ARG A 189 19.88 0.10 16.32
N LYS A 190 21.03 0.51 16.87
CA LYS A 190 21.10 1.50 17.96
C LYS A 190 20.55 2.86 17.52
N TYR A 191 20.78 3.25 16.27
CA TYR A 191 20.22 4.46 15.72
C TYR A 191 18.69 4.39 15.65
N ALA A 192 18.13 3.36 15.00
CA ALA A 192 16.68 3.16 14.90
C ALA A 192 16.00 3.11 16.28
N ASP A 193 16.62 2.43 17.26
CA ASP A 193 16.06 2.37 18.61
C ASP A 193 16.03 3.75 19.29
N ARG A 194 17.07 4.57 19.15
CA ARG A 194 17.09 5.96 19.64
C ARG A 194 16.05 6.84 18.95
N MET A 195 15.80 6.64 17.65
CA MET A 195 14.77 7.39 16.93
C MET A 195 13.36 7.11 17.48
N TRP A 196 13.08 5.89 17.95
CA TRP A 196 11.83 5.62 18.66
C TRP A 196 11.76 6.33 20.01
N ASP A 197 12.85 6.34 20.77
CA ASP A 197 12.90 7.02 22.07
C ASP A 197 12.64 8.53 21.90
N GLU A 198 13.05 9.09 20.77
CA GLU A 198 12.68 10.45 20.38
C GLU A 198 11.17 10.63 20.24
N LEU A 199 10.40 9.67 19.69
CA LEU A 199 8.93 9.78 19.65
C LEU A 199 8.28 9.74 21.03
N ALA A 200 8.87 8.99 21.95
CA ALA A 200 8.33 8.78 23.31
C ALA A 200 8.66 9.92 24.28
N SER A 201 9.64 10.76 23.98
CA SER A 201 10.03 11.90 24.82
C SER A 201 9.09 13.09 24.66
N ASP A 202 8.82 13.87 25.70
CA ASP A 202 8.17 15.18 25.58
C ASP A 202 9.18 16.34 25.38
N GLN A 203 10.49 16.04 25.41
CA GLN A 203 11.55 17.03 25.24
C GLN A 203 12.01 17.13 23.78
N GLU A 204 12.23 18.37 23.32
CA GLU A 204 13.00 18.65 22.10
C GLU A 204 14.44 18.19 22.30
N HIS A 205 14.88 17.23 21.50
CA HIS A 205 16.25 16.77 21.46
C HIS A 205 16.98 17.39 20.26
N ALA A 206 18.31 17.47 20.34
CA ALA A 206 19.11 17.76 19.16
C ALA A 206 18.89 16.67 18.11
N ALA A 207 18.89 17.05 16.82
CA ALA A 207 18.72 16.13 15.71
C ALA A 207 19.66 14.92 15.84
N ILE A 208 19.07 13.72 15.88
CA ILE A 208 19.82 12.47 15.98
C ILE A 208 20.21 12.06 14.56
N GLU A 209 21.49 12.21 14.22
CA GLU A 209 22.02 11.76 12.94
C GLU A 209 22.72 10.40 13.09
N TRP A 210 22.62 9.57 12.05
CA TRP A 210 23.42 8.36 11.92
C TRP A 210 24.79 8.71 11.33
N ALA A 211 25.84 8.58 12.14
CA ALA A 211 27.20 9.03 11.78
C ALA A 211 27.75 8.39 10.49
N GLU A 212 27.30 7.19 10.14
CA GLU A 212 27.76 6.42 8.98
C GLU A 212 26.89 6.65 7.72
N ARG A 213 25.85 7.50 7.78
CA ARG A 213 24.92 7.77 6.67
C ARG A 213 25.60 8.15 5.35
N LEU A 214 26.70 8.90 5.42
CA LEU A 214 27.44 9.32 4.23
C LEU A 214 28.23 8.17 3.58
N GLN A 215 28.57 7.12 4.34
CA GLN A 215 29.30 5.95 3.85
C GLN A 215 28.34 4.90 3.26
N HIS A 216 27.08 4.95 3.66
CA HIS A 216 26.06 3.97 3.30
C HIS A 216 24.79 4.69 2.83
N PRO A 217 24.68 4.98 1.52
CA PRO A 217 23.50 5.66 0.99
C PRO A 217 22.24 4.81 1.19
N PRO A 218 21.05 5.44 1.25
CA PRO A 218 19.79 4.71 1.44
C PRO A 218 19.52 3.73 0.30
N ALA A 219 19.10 2.51 0.64
CA ALA A 219 18.62 1.51 -0.32
C ALA A 219 17.11 1.64 -0.60
N GLY A 220 16.41 2.40 0.23
CA GLY A 220 14.99 2.74 0.12
C GLY A 220 14.67 3.93 1.03
N PRO A 221 13.38 4.29 1.20
CA PRO A 221 12.24 3.80 0.42
C PRO A 221 12.28 4.36 -1.01
N VAL A 222 11.54 3.75 -1.94
CA VAL A 222 11.40 4.22 -3.32
C VAL A 222 12.77 4.36 -4.01
N PRO A 223 13.54 3.27 -4.17
CA PRO A 223 14.85 3.32 -4.81
C PRO A 223 14.75 3.78 -6.26
N ALA A 224 15.77 4.50 -6.72
CA ALA A 224 15.91 4.90 -8.12
C ALA A 224 16.08 3.71 -9.07
N SER A 225 16.48 2.56 -8.55
CA SER A 225 16.55 1.29 -9.29
C SER A 225 15.86 0.22 -8.44
N PRO A 226 14.68 -0.29 -8.87
CA PRO A 226 13.97 -1.34 -8.14
C PRO A 226 14.83 -2.59 -8.07
N ALA A 227 14.74 -3.33 -6.96
CA ALA A 227 15.39 -4.61 -6.82
C ALA A 227 14.62 -5.67 -7.63
N ASN A 228 15.36 -6.52 -8.35
CA ASN A 228 14.78 -7.54 -9.22
C ASN A 228 14.98 -8.92 -8.61
N ASP A 229 13.93 -9.73 -8.62
CA ASP A 229 13.99 -11.12 -8.20
C ASP A 229 14.45 -11.97 -9.41
N PRO A 230 15.62 -12.65 -9.34
CA PRO A 230 16.15 -13.44 -10.46
C PRO A 230 15.23 -14.58 -10.92
N LYS A 231 14.25 -15.00 -10.10
CA LYS A 231 13.23 -15.99 -10.48
C LYS A 231 12.26 -15.46 -11.55
N TYR A 232 12.25 -14.15 -11.80
CA TYR A 232 11.33 -13.45 -12.70
C TYR A 232 12.13 -12.65 -13.76
N PRO A 233 12.69 -13.32 -14.79
CA PRO A 233 13.53 -12.65 -15.78
C PRO A 233 12.74 -11.63 -16.61
N HIS A 234 13.32 -10.47 -16.90
CA HIS A 234 12.60 -9.39 -17.57
C HIS A 234 12.47 -9.58 -19.08
N VAL A 235 11.32 -9.15 -19.61
CA VAL A 235 11.10 -9.05 -21.06
C VAL A 235 11.98 -7.96 -21.67
N ASP A 236 12.42 -8.18 -22.91
CA ASP A 236 13.08 -7.17 -23.72
C ASP A 236 12.05 -6.19 -24.29
N LEU A 237 11.83 -5.08 -23.57
CA LEU A 237 10.89 -4.02 -23.97
C LEU A 237 11.30 -3.28 -25.26
N THR A 238 12.51 -3.51 -25.80
CA THR A 238 12.87 -2.99 -27.13
C THR A 238 12.25 -3.80 -28.27
N LYS A 239 11.83 -5.05 -27.99
CA LYS A 239 11.21 -5.96 -28.95
C LYS A 239 9.71 -6.08 -28.76
N TYR A 240 9.24 -6.07 -27.52
CA TYR A 240 7.84 -6.29 -27.17
C TYR A 240 7.28 -5.12 -26.39
N ARG A 241 5.99 -4.81 -26.60
CA ARG A 241 5.32 -3.71 -25.89
C ARG A 241 5.12 -3.98 -24.40
N SER A 242 5.00 -5.26 -24.02
CA SER A 242 4.85 -5.74 -22.65
C SER A 242 5.18 -7.23 -22.62
N ALA A 243 5.47 -7.76 -21.42
CA ALA A 243 5.69 -9.18 -21.16
C ALA A 243 4.55 -10.08 -21.66
N MET A 244 3.31 -9.59 -21.62
CA MET A 244 2.15 -10.33 -22.14
C MET A 244 2.23 -10.59 -23.65
N PHE A 245 2.99 -9.78 -24.39
CA PHE A 245 3.11 -9.92 -25.84
C PHE A 245 4.33 -10.74 -26.28
N ASP A 246 5.08 -11.33 -25.36
CA ASP A 246 6.21 -12.19 -25.68
C ASP A 246 5.73 -13.56 -26.21
N PRO A 247 5.91 -13.88 -27.50
CA PRO A 247 5.49 -15.15 -28.08
C PRO A 247 6.28 -16.35 -27.54
N ALA A 248 7.39 -16.12 -26.82
CA ALA A 248 8.11 -17.18 -26.12
C ALA A 248 7.37 -17.68 -24.87
N SER A 249 6.35 -16.95 -24.39
CA SER A 249 5.53 -17.38 -23.26
C SER A 249 4.88 -18.74 -23.57
N PRO A 250 5.06 -19.77 -22.71
CA PRO A 250 4.51 -21.11 -22.95
C PRO A 250 2.98 -21.17 -23.06
N THR A 251 2.30 -20.11 -22.62
CA THR A 251 0.84 -20.01 -22.60
C THR A 251 0.30 -19.10 -23.70
N TYR A 252 1.16 -18.42 -24.46
CA TYR A 252 0.82 -17.31 -25.37
C TYR A 252 -0.42 -17.56 -26.23
N ASP A 253 -0.53 -18.76 -26.80
CA ASP A 253 -1.58 -19.14 -27.75
C ASP A 253 -2.74 -19.92 -27.11
N SER A 254 -3.03 -19.69 -25.83
CA SER A 254 -4.07 -20.42 -25.09
C SER A 254 -4.81 -19.57 -24.07
N VAL A 255 -5.95 -20.07 -23.57
CA VAL A 255 -6.66 -19.44 -22.46
C VAL A 255 -5.82 -19.39 -21.16
N LYS A 256 -4.86 -20.31 -20.98
CA LYS A 256 -3.93 -20.28 -19.84
C LYS A 256 -3.11 -18.99 -19.79
N HIS A 257 -2.98 -18.25 -20.88
CA HIS A 257 -2.29 -16.96 -20.86
C HIS A 257 -2.97 -15.97 -19.92
N MET A 258 -4.28 -16.07 -19.68
CA MET A 258 -4.95 -15.25 -18.66
C MET A 258 -4.34 -15.46 -17.26
N ILE A 259 -3.91 -16.68 -16.94
CA ILE A 259 -3.25 -16.98 -15.65
C ILE A 259 -1.90 -16.25 -15.57
N PHE A 260 -1.16 -16.19 -16.68
CA PHE A 260 0.08 -15.42 -16.76
C PHE A 260 -0.18 -13.91 -16.69
N ILE A 261 -1.22 -13.40 -17.33
CA ILE A 261 -1.64 -12.00 -17.22
C ILE A 261 -1.86 -11.64 -15.74
N ASN A 262 -2.62 -12.45 -15.00
CA ASN A 262 -2.77 -12.24 -13.55
C ASN A 262 -1.44 -12.32 -12.82
N ALA A 263 -0.61 -13.33 -13.11
CA ALA A 263 0.71 -13.45 -12.50
C ALA A 263 1.55 -12.17 -12.71
N SER A 264 1.44 -11.54 -13.88
CA SER A 264 2.22 -10.37 -14.30
C SER A 264 1.80 -9.04 -13.66
N GLU A 265 0.70 -9.01 -12.87
CA GLU A 265 0.25 -7.81 -12.11
C GLU A 265 1.25 -7.38 -11.00
N MET A 266 2.42 -8.04 -10.93
CA MET A 266 3.60 -7.60 -10.17
C MET A 266 3.94 -6.12 -10.44
N SER A 267 3.97 -5.71 -11.71
CA SER A 267 4.33 -4.34 -12.08
C SER A 267 3.28 -3.31 -11.64
N ALA A 268 2.00 -3.71 -11.62
CA ALA A 268 0.91 -2.88 -11.11
C ALA A 268 1.04 -2.70 -9.59
N THR A 269 1.30 -3.80 -8.86
CA THR A 269 1.58 -3.78 -7.42
C THR A 269 2.70 -2.79 -7.10
N GLU A 270 3.84 -2.89 -7.77
CA GLU A 270 4.99 -2.01 -7.50
C GLU A 270 4.70 -0.55 -7.84
N SER A 271 4.00 -0.30 -8.95
CA SER A 271 3.63 1.06 -9.35
C SER A 271 2.65 1.71 -8.36
N LEU A 272 1.70 0.95 -7.80
CA LEU A 272 0.82 1.41 -6.74
C LEU A 272 1.56 1.69 -5.42
N THR A 273 2.66 0.97 -5.13
CA THR A 273 3.47 1.27 -3.94
C THR A 273 4.19 2.61 -4.05
N TYR A 274 4.68 2.95 -5.25
CA TYR A 274 5.20 4.29 -5.51
C TYR A 274 4.13 5.36 -5.35
N LEU A 275 2.92 5.13 -5.90
CA LEU A 275 1.78 6.05 -5.75
C LEU A 275 1.45 6.29 -4.28
N TYR A 276 1.32 5.19 -3.51
CA TYR A 276 0.98 5.23 -2.09
C TYR A 276 2.01 6.02 -1.28
N TYR A 277 3.30 5.77 -1.52
CA TYR A 277 4.37 6.46 -0.79
C TYR A 277 4.54 7.91 -1.25
N GLY A 278 4.49 8.15 -2.56
CA GLY A 278 4.84 9.42 -3.18
C GLY A 278 3.77 10.49 -3.04
N VAL A 279 2.49 10.15 -3.17
CA VAL A 279 1.40 11.11 -3.02
C VAL A 279 1.26 11.52 -1.55
N GLN A 280 1.20 12.83 -1.31
CA GLN A 280 1.06 13.42 0.02
C GLN A 280 -0.28 14.14 0.17
N LYS A 281 -0.74 14.30 1.41
CA LYS A 281 -1.86 15.18 1.79
C LYS A 281 -3.19 14.88 1.09
N MET A 282 -3.37 13.63 0.64
CA MET A 282 -4.68 13.13 0.24
C MET A 282 -5.52 12.77 1.48
N PRO A 283 -6.86 12.74 1.38
CA PRO A 283 -7.71 12.26 2.46
C PRO A 283 -7.32 10.84 2.90
N MET A 284 -7.45 10.50 4.19
CA MET A 284 -7.01 9.19 4.71
C MET A 284 -7.69 7.99 4.03
N ASP A 285 -8.94 8.17 3.58
CA ASP A 285 -9.64 7.16 2.78
C ASP A 285 -8.94 6.84 1.44
N PHE A 286 -8.19 7.79 0.86
CA PHE A 286 -7.39 7.52 -0.33
C PHE A 286 -6.33 6.46 -0.04
N TYR A 287 -5.60 6.62 1.07
CA TYR A 287 -4.59 5.66 1.47
C TYR A 287 -5.25 4.30 1.79
N HIS A 288 -6.39 4.26 2.45
CA HIS A 288 -7.10 3.00 2.68
C HIS A 288 -7.49 2.28 1.37
N ASP A 289 -8.07 3.01 0.43
CA ASP A 289 -8.51 2.46 -0.85
C ASP A 289 -7.32 2.02 -1.71
N VAL A 290 -6.25 2.81 -1.78
CA VAL A 290 -5.03 2.45 -2.52
C VAL A 290 -4.30 1.29 -1.86
N ALA A 291 -4.19 1.23 -0.54
CA ALA A 291 -3.58 0.09 0.15
C ALA A 291 -4.36 -1.21 -0.12
N ARG A 292 -5.70 -1.13 -0.16
CA ARG A 292 -6.56 -2.25 -0.55
C ARG A 292 -6.30 -2.66 -2.00
N HIS A 293 -6.26 -1.70 -2.93
CA HIS A 293 -5.96 -1.94 -4.33
C HIS A 293 -4.59 -2.61 -4.51
N THR A 294 -3.53 -2.05 -3.91
CA THR A 294 -2.18 -2.62 -3.97
C THR A 294 -2.14 -4.06 -3.43
N TRP A 295 -2.86 -4.33 -2.34
CA TRP A 295 -2.96 -5.68 -1.80
C TRP A 295 -3.67 -6.64 -2.76
N ASP A 296 -4.72 -6.18 -3.43
CA ASP A 296 -5.47 -6.98 -4.40
C ASP A 296 -4.60 -7.33 -5.61
N GLU A 297 -3.86 -6.37 -6.19
CA GLU A 297 -2.89 -6.64 -7.27
C GLU A 297 -1.81 -7.64 -6.84
N SER A 298 -1.30 -7.50 -5.60
CA SER A 298 -0.34 -8.46 -5.05
C SER A 298 -0.94 -9.86 -4.94
N ARG A 299 -2.20 -9.97 -4.50
CA ARG A 299 -2.92 -11.25 -4.46
C ARG A 299 -3.16 -11.82 -5.85
N HIS A 300 -3.51 -11.00 -6.83
CA HIS A 300 -3.76 -11.44 -8.20
C HIS A 300 -2.50 -12.01 -8.85
N SER A 301 -1.36 -11.33 -8.65
CA SER A 301 -0.06 -11.88 -9.03
C SER A 301 0.25 -13.20 -8.33
N ARG A 302 0.07 -13.27 -7.01
CA ARG A 302 0.35 -14.49 -6.23
C ARG A 302 -0.56 -15.66 -6.61
N MET A 303 -1.84 -15.43 -6.86
CA MET A 303 -2.75 -16.50 -7.31
C MET A 303 -2.34 -16.98 -8.71
N GLY A 304 -1.95 -16.09 -9.61
CA GLY A 304 -1.46 -16.41 -10.96
C GLY A 304 -0.17 -17.22 -10.90
N VAL A 305 0.85 -16.75 -10.20
CA VAL A 305 2.13 -17.48 -10.01
C VAL A 305 1.89 -18.86 -9.39
N ARG A 306 1.04 -18.95 -8.36
CA ARG A 306 0.67 -20.22 -7.75
C ARG A 306 0.02 -21.16 -8.77
N ARG A 307 -0.88 -20.65 -9.61
CA ARG A 307 -1.58 -21.45 -10.62
C ARG A 307 -0.66 -21.91 -11.75
N LEU A 308 0.25 -21.06 -12.21
CA LEU A 308 1.30 -21.44 -13.18
C LEU A 308 2.15 -22.60 -12.64
N LYS A 309 2.59 -22.53 -11.38
CA LYS A 309 3.34 -23.61 -10.72
C LYS A 309 2.53 -24.90 -10.64
N GLN A 310 1.23 -24.83 -10.33
CA GLN A 310 0.35 -26.00 -10.30
C GLN A 310 0.15 -26.66 -11.67
N LEU A 311 0.27 -25.89 -12.76
CA LEU A 311 0.24 -26.38 -14.14
C LEU A 311 1.59 -26.95 -14.60
N GLY A 312 2.62 -26.92 -13.75
CA GLY A 312 3.95 -27.47 -14.03
C GLY A 312 4.93 -26.47 -14.64
N TYR A 313 4.55 -25.19 -14.75
CA TYR A 313 5.47 -24.15 -15.22
C TYR A 313 6.34 -23.61 -14.10
N ARG A 314 7.50 -23.10 -14.50
CA ARG A 314 8.40 -22.32 -13.66
C ARG A 314 8.26 -20.84 -13.95
N THR A 315 8.63 -19.98 -13.00
CA THR A 315 8.57 -18.53 -13.23
C THR A 315 9.57 -18.10 -14.30
N GLU A 316 10.69 -18.82 -14.43
CA GLU A 316 11.73 -18.58 -15.44
C GLU A 316 11.32 -19.02 -16.86
N ASP A 317 10.22 -19.75 -17.01
CA ASP A 317 9.66 -20.08 -18.33
C ASP A 317 8.97 -18.87 -18.98
N PHE A 318 8.75 -17.79 -18.22
CA PHE A 318 8.10 -16.57 -18.67
C PHE A 318 9.04 -15.38 -18.57
N SER A 319 8.84 -14.39 -19.44
CA SER A 319 9.41 -13.06 -19.31
C SER A 319 8.47 -12.15 -18.54
N TRP A 320 8.98 -11.28 -17.67
CA TRP A 320 8.19 -10.44 -16.76
C TRP A 320 8.39 -8.96 -17.05
N HIS A 321 7.38 -8.14 -16.76
CA HIS A 321 7.53 -6.70 -16.96
C HIS A 321 8.46 -6.13 -15.87
N PRO A 322 9.54 -5.42 -16.22
CA PRO A 322 10.33 -4.71 -15.21
C PRO A 322 9.49 -3.63 -14.54
N SER A 323 9.61 -3.47 -13.22
CA SER A 323 9.18 -2.25 -12.56
C SER A 323 9.99 -1.06 -13.06
N THR A 324 9.30 0.04 -13.33
CA THR A 324 9.91 1.29 -13.73
C THR A 324 9.93 2.20 -12.51
N ALA A 325 11.12 2.57 -12.03
CA ALA A 325 11.22 3.57 -10.96
C ALA A 325 10.63 4.89 -11.44
N LEU A 326 9.88 5.54 -10.56
CA LEU A 326 9.40 6.90 -10.78
C LEU A 326 10.43 7.88 -10.20
N THR A 327 11.08 8.65 -11.08
CA THR A 327 12.01 9.70 -10.67
C THR A 327 11.25 10.96 -10.23
N PRO A 328 11.80 11.79 -9.30
CA PRO A 328 11.19 13.05 -8.86
C PRO A 328 10.68 13.94 -9.99
N ASP A 329 11.41 13.99 -11.10
CA ASP A 329 11.10 14.84 -12.26
C ASP A 329 9.81 14.44 -13.00
N ASN A 330 9.33 13.19 -12.82
CA ASN A 330 8.13 12.67 -13.48
C ASN A 330 6.99 12.38 -12.49
N LEU A 331 7.22 12.43 -11.18
CA LEU A 331 6.30 11.94 -10.15
C LEU A 331 4.92 12.64 -10.16
N GLU A 332 4.88 13.97 -10.25
CA GLU A 332 3.64 14.76 -10.11
C GLU A 332 2.60 14.44 -11.20
N ARG A 333 3.01 14.31 -12.46
CA ARG A 333 2.09 13.96 -13.57
C ARG A 333 1.93 12.47 -13.75
N THR A 334 2.96 11.69 -13.44
CA THR A 334 2.92 10.24 -13.68
C THR A 334 1.91 9.57 -12.77
N PHE A 335 1.71 10.03 -11.53
CA PHE A 335 0.75 9.41 -10.61
C PHE A 335 -0.72 9.54 -11.02
N PRO A 336 -1.26 10.74 -11.28
CA PRO A 336 -2.63 10.86 -11.77
C PRO A 336 -2.83 10.12 -13.10
N GLU A 337 -1.87 10.20 -14.03
CA GLU A 337 -1.96 9.50 -15.32
C GLU A 337 -1.89 7.97 -15.17
N PHE A 338 -0.94 7.46 -14.38
CA PHE A 338 -0.79 6.04 -14.10
C PHE A 338 -2.05 5.49 -13.46
N TYR A 339 -2.48 6.10 -12.35
CA TYR A 339 -3.61 5.60 -11.59
C TYR A 339 -4.90 5.66 -12.40
N SER A 340 -5.11 6.73 -13.17
CA SER A 340 -6.26 6.84 -14.08
C SER A 340 -6.17 5.86 -15.25
N THR A 341 -4.98 5.58 -15.79
CA THR A 341 -4.83 4.58 -16.87
C THR A 341 -5.09 3.18 -16.34
N LEU A 342 -4.58 2.83 -15.16
CA LEU A 342 -4.85 1.54 -14.54
C LEU A 342 -6.37 1.40 -14.31
N THR A 343 -6.96 2.32 -13.55
CA THR A 343 -8.35 2.19 -13.07
C THR A 343 -9.45 2.53 -14.07
N MET A 344 -9.17 3.37 -15.06
CA MET A 344 -10.18 3.84 -16.03
C MET A 344 -10.00 3.27 -17.44
N VAL A 345 -8.89 2.56 -17.70
CA VAL A 345 -8.61 1.93 -19.00
C VAL A 345 -8.33 0.44 -18.83
N MET A 346 -7.27 0.07 -18.10
CA MET A 346 -6.79 -1.31 -18.05
C MET A 346 -7.81 -2.24 -17.39
N GLU A 347 -8.29 -1.89 -16.18
CA GLU A 347 -9.21 -2.74 -15.43
C GLU A 347 -10.58 -2.85 -16.13
N PRO A 348 -11.24 -1.75 -16.59
CA PRO A 348 -12.50 -1.86 -17.32
C PRO A 348 -12.38 -2.69 -18.60
N CYS A 349 -11.28 -2.54 -19.36
CA CYS A 349 -11.07 -3.30 -20.58
C CYS A 349 -10.75 -4.77 -20.33
N SER A 350 -10.24 -5.10 -19.13
CA SER A 350 -9.99 -6.49 -18.74
C SER A 350 -11.27 -7.31 -18.54
N PHE A 351 -12.42 -6.69 -18.21
CA PHE A 351 -13.64 -7.41 -17.85
C PHE A 351 -14.16 -8.34 -18.94
N ILE A 352 -14.16 -7.91 -20.20
CA ILE A 352 -14.63 -8.74 -21.33
C ILE A 352 -13.73 -9.97 -21.47
N LYS A 353 -12.41 -9.77 -21.41
CA LYS A 353 -11.40 -10.83 -21.51
C LYS A 353 -11.55 -11.82 -20.35
N LYS A 354 -11.56 -11.33 -19.10
CA LYS A 354 -11.69 -12.16 -17.90
C LYS A 354 -13.00 -12.98 -17.93
N ARG A 355 -14.12 -12.38 -18.38
CA ARG A 355 -15.39 -13.10 -18.54
C ARG A 355 -15.33 -14.23 -19.56
N LYS A 356 -14.75 -13.97 -20.74
CA LYS A 356 -14.55 -15.02 -21.76
C LYS A 356 -13.62 -16.12 -21.26
N SER A 357 -12.57 -15.77 -20.51
CA SER A 357 -11.66 -16.74 -19.89
C SER A 357 -12.36 -17.61 -18.86
N ILE A 358 -13.26 -17.07 -18.04
CA ILE A 358 -14.09 -17.85 -17.09
C ILE A 358 -14.87 -18.94 -17.81
N ASP A 359 -15.60 -18.56 -18.87
CA ASP A 359 -16.42 -19.50 -19.64
C ASP A 359 -15.54 -20.58 -20.31
N ALA A 360 -14.39 -20.17 -20.85
CA ALA A 360 -13.42 -21.08 -21.47
C ALA A 360 -12.76 -22.04 -20.46
N PHE A 361 -12.35 -21.56 -19.29
CA PHE A 361 -11.80 -22.41 -18.23
C PHE A 361 -12.81 -23.46 -17.78
N LYS A 362 -14.08 -23.08 -17.58
CA LYS A 362 -15.17 -24.03 -17.28
C LYS A 362 -15.35 -25.06 -18.39
N HIS A 363 -15.29 -24.63 -19.65
CA HIS A 363 -15.40 -25.54 -20.79
C HIS A 363 -14.28 -26.59 -20.81
N HIS A 364 -13.04 -26.20 -20.49
CA HIS A 364 -11.88 -27.08 -20.41
C HIS A 364 -11.75 -27.84 -19.08
N GLY A 365 -12.71 -27.71 -18.16
CA GLY A 365 -12.70 -28.39 -16.86
C GLY A 365 -11.69 -27.84 -15.84
N ASP A 366 -11.23 -26.59 -16.03
CA ASP A 366 -10.34 -25.88 -15.12
C ASP A 366 -11.10 -24.95 -14.17
N ASP A 367 -11.85 -25.54 -13.24
CA ASP A 367 -12.68 -24.81 -12.28
C ASP A 367 -11.87 -23.84 -11.42
N LEU A 368 -10.61 -24.18 -11.11
CA LEU A 368 -9.77 -23.34 -10.26
C LEU A 368 -9.34 -22.05 -10.97
N SER A 369 -8.92 -22.12 -12.23
CA SER A 369 -8.58 -20.91 -13.00
C SER A 369 -9.81 -20.05 -13.26
N SER A 370 -10.98 -20.69 -13.50
CA SER A 370 -12.24 -19.97 -13.57
C SER A 370 -12.53 -19.20 -12.28
N LEU A 371 -12.44 -19.86 -11.12
CA LEU A 371 -12.71 -19.24 -9.82
C LEU A 371 -11.72 -18.08 -9.53
N GLN A 372 -10.45 -18.24 -9.90
CA GLN A 372 -9.46 -17.16 -9.76
C GLN A 372 -9.85 -15.93 -10.58
N SER A 373 -10.25 -16.11 -11.84
CA SER A 373 -10.73 -15.01 -12.68
C SER A 373 -12.04 -14.39 -12.16
N GLU A 374 -12.89 -15.15 -11.47
CA GLU A 374 -14.09 -14.61 -10.82
C GLU A 374 -13.76 -13.67 -9.64
N TYR A 375 -12.84 -14.07 -8.77
CA TYR A 375 -12.36 -13.21 -7.67
C TYR A 375 -11.66 -11.96 -8.18
N ASP A 376 -10.83 -12.12 -9.20
CA ASP A 376 -10.17 -11.02 -9.89
C ASP A 376 -11.18 -9.98 -10.42
N ILE A 377 -12.18 -10.40 -11.20
CA ILE A 377 -13.24 -9.49 -11.67
C ILE A 377 -13.97 -8.80 -10.51
N ALA A 378 -14.16 -9.48 -9.39
CA ALA A 378 -14.83 -8.89 -8.23
C ALA A 378 -14.00 -7.75 -7.62
N ASP A 379 -12.69 -7.94 -7.49
CA ASP A 379 -11.76 -6.93 -6.99
C ASP A 379 -11.64 -5.75 -7.98
N GLU A 380 -11.52 -6.04 -9.28
CA GLU A 380 -11.37 -5.04 -10.33
C GLU A 380 -12.57 -4.10 -10.48
N ARG A 381 -13.78 -4.57 -10.13
CA ARG A 381 -14.95 -3.69 -10.02
C ARG A 381 -14.79 -2.63 -8.94
N LEU A 382 -14.14 -2.98 -7.83
CA LEU A 382 -13.85 -2.08 -6.73
C LEU A 382 -12.75 -1.09 -7.13
N HIS A 383 -11.71 -1.56 -7.83
CA HIS A 383 -10.62 -0.72 -8.32
C HIS A 383 -11.12 0.39 -9.27
N VAL A 384 -12.03 0.07 -10.20
CA VAL A 384 -12.70 1.08 -11.05
C VAL A 384 -13.48 2.11 -10.22
N GLN A 385 -14.08 1.72 -9.09
CA GLN A 385 -14.75 2.66 -8.20
C GLN A 385 -13.74 3.56 -7.49
N PHE A 386 -12.60 3.03 -7.07
CA PHE A 386 -11.50 3.83 -6.51
C PHE A 386 -10.97 4.84 -7.54
N GLY A 387 -10.77 4.42 -8.79
CA GLY A 387 -10.40 5.30 -9.90
C GLY A 387 -11.36 6.46 -10.10
N LYS A 388 -12.68 6.20 -10.08
CA LYS A 388 -13.71 7.24 -10.16
C LYS A 388 -13.69 8.19 -8.97
N LYS A 389 -13.44 7.67 -7.76
CA LYS A 389 -13.42 8.43 -6.51
C LYS A 389 -12.20 9.35 -6.41
N TRP A 390 -11.04 8.86 -6.85
CA TRP A 390 -9.75 9.51 -6.58
C TRP A 390 -9.08 10.12 -7.80
N GLY A 391 -9.40 9.65 -9.02
CA GLY A 391 -8.76 10.10 -10.26
C GLY A 391 -8.75 11.63 -10.39
N ALA A 392 -9.92 12.28 -10.28
CA ALA A 392 -10.02 13.75 -10.33
C ALA A 392 -9.27 14.45 -9.19
N LYS A 393 -9.38 13.93 -7.96
CA LYS A 393 -8.73 14.51 -6.77
C LYS A 393 -7.20 14.48 -6.87
N LEU A 394 -6.63 13.47 -7.54
CA LEU A 394 -5.19 13.41 -7.79
C LEU A 394 -4.71 14.52 -8.72
N PHE A 395 -5.50 14.91 -9.72
CA PHE A 395 -5.17 16.03 -10.60
C PHE A 395 -5.35 17.40 -9.94
N GLU A 396 -6.31 17.54 -9.01
CA GLU A 396 -6.45 18.76 -8.18
C GLU A 396 -5.18 19.07 -7.37
N GLN A 397 -4.43 18.06 -6.92
CA GLN A 397 -3.18 18.23 -6.15
C GLN A 397 -2.04 18.85 -6.96
N ILE A 398 -2.11 18.84 -8.30
CA ILE A 398 -1.09 19.39 -9.19
C ILE A 398 -1.61 20.62 -9.96
N GLU A 399 -2.63 21.28 -9.42
CA GLU A 399 -3.29 22.47 -10.00
C GLU A 399 -3.88 22.25 -11.42
N ASP A 400 -4.07 20.99 -11.83
CA ASP A 400 -4.74 20.60 -13.09
C ASP A 400 -6.20 20.23 -12.79
N PHE A 401 -7.10 21.21 -12.81
CA PHE A 401 -8.51 20.98 -12.48
C PHE A 401 -9.23 20.24 -13.61
N VAL A 402 -9.48 18.93 -13.40
CA VAL A 402 -10.22 18.08 -14.34
C VAL A 402 -11.37 17.35 -13.64
N THR A 403 -12.48 17.18 -14.35
CA THR A 403 -13.60 16.34 -13.89
C THR A 403 -13.26 14.85 -14.02
N ALA A 404 -13.90 13.98 -13.24
CA ALA A 404 -13.69 12.53 -13.32
C ALA A 404 -13.97 11.95 -14.73
N GLN A 405 -14.95 12.51 -15.46
CA GLN A 405 -15.24 12.11 -16.85
C GLN A 405 -14.11 12.53 -17.79
N SER A 406 -13.60 13.76 -17.66
CA SER A 406 -12.46 14.23 -18.46
C SER A 406 -11.16 13.49 -18.13
N VAL A 407 -11.00 12.97 -16.91
CA VAL A 407 -9.86 12.11 -16.52
C VAL A 407 -9.90 10.79 -17.30
N ALA A 408 -11.06 10.14 -17.39
CA ALA A 408 -11.19 8.87 -18.11
C ALA A 408 -10.88 9.03 -19.60
N ASP A 409 -11.37 10.09 -20.23
CA ASP A 409 -11.17 10.32 -21.66
C ASP A 409 -9.73 10.77 -21.97
N LYS A 410 -9.12 11.57 -21.08
CA LYS A 410 -7.68 11.90 -21.13
C LYS A 410 -6.81 10.66 -20.95
N ALA A 411 -7.16 9.76 -20.03
CA ALA A 411 -6.43 8.50 -19.81
C ALA A 411 -6.48 7.59 -21.04
N LYS A 412 -7.65 7.44 -21.68
CA LYS A 412 -7.79 6.67 -22.93
C LYS A 412 -6.94 7.25 -24.07
N GLN A 413 -6.96 8.58 -24.23
CA GLN A 413 -6.12 9.27 -25.22
C GLN A 413 -4.64 9.03 -24.98
N LEU A 414 -4.17 9.26 -23.75
CA LEU A 414 -2.77 9.06 -23.36
C LEU A 414 -2.33 7.60 -23.55
N HIS A 415 -3.21 6.64 -23.22
CA HIS A 415 -2.93 5.23 -23.41
C HIS A 415 -2.67 4.89 -24.88
N LEU A 416 -3.56 5.31 -25.79
CA LEU A 416 -3.38 5.07 -27.24
C LEU A 416 -2.14 5.78 -27.79
N GLN A 417 -1.84 7.00 -27.33
CA GLN A 417 -0.61 7.71 -27.71
C GLN A 417 0.64 6.94 -27.27
N LYS A 418 0.66 6.43 -26.03
CA LYS A 418 1.76 5.59 -25.51
C LYS A 418 1.91 4.27 -26.28
N MET A 419 0.82 3.75 -26.85
CA MET A 419 0.85 2.58 -27.74
C MET A 419 1.28 2.90 -29.19
N GLY A 420 1.52 4.17 -29.51
CA GLY A 420 2.06 4.61 -30.81
C GLY A 420 1.02 4.84 -31.90
N TYR A 421 -0.26 5.01 -31.57
CA TYR A 421 -1.32 5.30 -32.56
C TYR A 421 -1.30 6.77 -33.00
N SER A 422 -1.68 7.03 -34.25
CA SER A 422 -1.84 8.39 -34.80
C SER A 422 -3.08 9.09 -34.24
N GLN A 423 -3.10 10.43 -34.25
CA GLN A 423 -4.24 11.20 -33.74
C GLN A 423 -5.56 10.87 -34.46
N SER A 424 -5.51 10.60 -35.77
CA SER A 424 -6.70 10.19 -36.55
C SER A 424 -7.24 8.81 -36.15
N GLU A 425 -6.37 7.87 -35.78
CA GLU A 425 -6.78 6.56 -35.29
C GLU A 425 -7.40 6.68 -33.90
N ILE A 426 -6.78 7.49 -33.04
CA ILE A 426 -7.27 7.81 -31.70
C ILE A 426 -8.69 8.38 -31.76
N ASP A 427 -8.92 9.39 -32.60
CA ASP A 427 -10.22 10.08 -32.71
C ASP A 427 -11.34 9.16 -33.23
N SER A 428 -10.99 8.12 -34.00
CA SER A 428 -11.91 7.10 -34.49
C SER A 428 -12.26 6.08 -33.39
N VAL A 429 -11.24 5.59 -32.67
CA VAL A 429 -11.38 4.50 -31.68
C VAL A 429 -12.08 4.95 -30.41
N LEU A 430 -11.89 6.20 -29.97
CA LEU A 430 -12.46 6.72 -28.72
C LEU A 430 -14.00 6.74 -28.69
N ARG A 431 -14.66 6.63 -29.84
CA ARG A 431 -16.14 6.64 -29.95
C ARG A 431 -16.77 5.28 -29.70
N SER A 432 -15.98 4.19 -29.67
CA SER A 432 -16.44 2.82 -29.50
C SER A 432 -15.64 2.11 -28.41
N PHE A 433 -16.25 1.94 -27.23
CA PHE A 433 -15.60 1.33 -26.07
C PHE A 433 -15.13 -0.13 -26.31
N PRO A 434 -15.91 -1.00 -26.99
CA PRO A 434 -15.44 -2.35 -27.31
C PRO A 434 -14.24 -2.36 -28.26
N GLU A 435 -14.20 -1.46 -29.25
CA GLU A 435 -13.06 -1.34 -30.17
C GLU A 435 -11.81 -0.88 -29.42
N PHE A 436 -11.93 0.15 -28.57
CA PHE A 436 -10.84 0.63 -27.73
C PHE A 436 -10.21 -0.48 -26.88
N CYS A 437 -11.02 -1.30 -26.23
CA CYS A 437 -10.50 -2.38 -25.37
C CYS A 437 -9.79 -3.50 -26.15
N GLY A 438 -10.18 -3.75 -27.41
CA GLY A 438 -9.46 -4.67 -28.29
C GLY A 438 -8.05 -4.17 -28.65
N PHE A 439 -7.82 -2.86 -28.64
CA PHE A 439 -6.48 -2.29 -28.85
C PHE A 439 -5.66 -2.19 -27.57
N ALA A 440 -6.30 -2.09 -26.41
CA ALA A 440 -5.63 -1.94 -25.11
C ALA A 440 -5.17 -3.27 -24.48
N THR A 441 -5.66 -4.41 -24.98
CA THR A 441 -5.39 -5.74 -24.39
C THR A 441 -5.07 -6.79 -25.46
N MET A 442 -4.42 -7.88 -25.08
CA MET A 442 -4.17 -9.03 -25.96
C MET A 442 -5.41 -9.90 -26.12
N ASP A 443 -5.71 -10.32 -27.36
CA ASP A 443 -6.72 -11.34 -27.65
C ASP A 443 -6.23 -12.74 -27.30
N LEU A 444 -7.06 -13.52 -26.62
CA LEU A 444 -6.78 -14.90 -26.22
C LEU A 444 -7.47 -15.91 -27.13
N LYS A 445 -6.81 -17.07 -27.35
CA LYS A 445 -7.40 -18.23 -28.03
C LYS A 445 -8.19 -19.09 -27.04
N TYR A 446 -9.46 -18.75 -26.84
CA TYR A 446 -10.32 -19.39 -25.82
C TYR A 446 -10.57 -20.89 -26.05
N ASP A 447 -10.53 -21.35 -27.30
CA ASP A 447 -10.73 -22.77 -27.65
C ASP A 447 -9.48 -23.64 -27.44
N VAL A 448 -8.33 -23.04 -27.12
CA VAL A 448 -7.04 -23.73 -26.93
C VAL A 448 -6.66 -23.67 -25.45
N TYR A 449 -6.37 -24.84 -24.86
CA TYR A 449 -6.00 -24.95 -23.43
C TYR A 449 -4.51 -25.14 -23.21
#